data_AF-A0ABD3P2G0-F1
#
_entry.id   AF-A0ABD3P2G0-F1
#
_cell.length_a   1.000
_cell.length_b   1.000
_cell.length_c   1.000
_cell.angle_alpha   90.00
_cell.angle_beta   90.00
_cell.angle_gamma   90.00
#
_symmetry.space_group_name_H-M   'P 1'
#
loop_
_entity.id
_entity.type
_entity.pdbx_description
1 polymer ?
#
loop_
_entity_poly.entity_id
_entity_poly.type
_entity_poly.pdbx_seq_one_letter_code
_entity_poly.pdbx_strand_id
1 'polypeptide(L)'
;MAALSPAATLLHKHTYTLGRSLYIPLTCRCNSTPLPITRGPGFLLPKSIADALISVRNVECGEDRRLDGDGDGEERVAMPNFPKKWLVDCLYENVFEKSPFQRNVEQECNGSSIGVMDDKIRPSISTLIDEVISRLDSDSYDNTPPSPSFDQVVIAGEGEPTLRMDALLAVSRQIQSHRKERSEAPLPIRVITNGLVYTVPNFGYSPYNSKRNGPFPLHRHVVLRDMMEAGISRISVALNTANRHEYDVLMEPCCYSSGRTMPGTAHDMVCEFILEAAKVGMEVEITGIDRPDVDKVETDRLARLLLSVADKSKRSKVRWRKYFQ
;
A
#
# COMPACT_ATOMS: atom_id res chain seq x y z
N MET A 1 -25.72 24.07 16.61
CA MET A 1 -24.56 23.22 16.28
C MET A 1 -24.42 22.23 17.43
N ALA A 2 -24.78 20.97 17.23
CA ALA A 2 -24.62 19.95 18.26
C ALA A 2 -23.16 19.48 18.27
N ALA A 3 -22.48 19.64 19.39
CA ALA A 3 -21.15 19.09 19.60
C ALA A 3 -21.24 17.56 19.58
N LEU A 4 -20.46 16.92 18.71
CA LEU A 4 -20.30 15.47 18.68
C LEU A 4 -19.69 15.00 20.01
N SER A 5 -20.24 13.92 20.56
CA SER A 5 -19.80 13.30 21.82
C SER A 5 -18.34 12.81 21.72
N PRO A 6 -17.46 13.06 22.71
CA PRO A 6 -16.04 12.67 22.66
C PRO A 6 -15.77 11.16 22.90
N ALA A 7 -16.80 10.33 23.09
CA ALA A 7 -16.64 8.99 23.64
C ALA A 7 -16.31 7.86 22.63
N ALA A 8 -16.26 8.13 21.31
CA ALA A 8 -16.06 7.09 20.29
C ALA A 8 -14.68 7.12 19.60
N THR A 9 -13.82 8.08 19.91
CA THR A 9 -12.60 8.36 19.13
C THR A 9 -11.42 7.43 19.42
N LEU A 10 -11.57 6.45 20.33
CA LEU A 10 -10.49 5.61 20.85
C LEU A 10 -10.34 4.24 20.16
N LEU A 11 -11.20 3.87 19.20
CA LEU A 11 -11.28 2.47 18.74
C LEU A 11 -10.42 2.10 17.53
N HIS A 12 -9.90 3.07 16.76
CA HIS A 12 -9.25 2.79 15.48
C HIS A 12 -7.81 3.25 15.48
N LYS A 13 -6.89 2.29 15.61
CA LYS A 13 -5.47 2.56 15.82
C LYS A 13 -4.68 2.49 14.53
N HIS A 14 -5.14 1.72 13.56
CA HIS A 14 -4.37 1.36 12.38
C HIS A 14 -5.01 1.83 11.07
N THR A 15 -6.12 2.55 11.13
CA THR A 15 -6.80 3.11 9.96
C THR A 15 -7.10 4.59 10.18
N TYR A 16 -7.21 5.33 9.07
CA TYR A 16 -7.59 6.75 9.12
C TYR A 16 -8.50 7.11 7.96
N THR A 17 -9.09 8.30 8.00
CA THR A 17 -9.98 8.80 6.94
C THR A 17 -9.50 10.11 6.36
N LEU A 18 -9.61 10.23 5.05
CA LEU A 18 -9.41 11.49 4.33
C LEU A 18 -10.58 11.69 3.37
N GLY A 19 -11.42 12.68 3.67
CA GLY A 19 -12.71 12.84 2.98
C GLY A 19 -13.57 11.58 3.15
N ARG A 20 -14.08 11.05 2.03
CA ARG A 20 -14.92 9.84 1.99
C ARG A 20 -14.14 8.56 1.68
N SER A 21 -12.84 8.53 1.95
CA SER A 21 -12.00 7.37 1.71
C SER A 21 -11.43 6.83 3.03
N LEU A 22 -11.54 5.52 3.23
CA LEU A 22 -10.92 4.80 4.35
C LEU A 22 -9.51 4.38 3.95
N TYR A 23 -8.51 4.77 4.73
CA TYR A 23 -7.11 4.47 4.48
C TYR A 23 -6.58 3.37 5.40
N ILE A 24 -5.81 2.44 4.82
CA ILE A 24 -5.25 1.26 5.49
C ILE A 24 -3.72 1.22 5.29
N PRO A 25 -2.93 1.71 6.26
CA PRO A 25 -1.50 1.45 6.32
C PRO A 25 -1.22 -0.01 6.71
N LEU A 26 -0.53 -0.76 5.84
CA LEU A 26 -0.20 -2.18 6.10
C LEU A 26 1.15 -2.38 6.77
N THR A 27 2.09 -1.48 6.52
CA THR A 27 3.48 -1.56 6.99
C THR A 27 4.09 -0.15 6.98
N CYS A 28 5.14 0.04 7.78
CA CYS A 28 6.04 1.18 7.66
C CYS A 28 7.25 0.89 6.74
N ARG A 29 7.58 -0.36 6.43
CA ARG A 29 8.79 -0.73 5.65
C ARG A 29 8.71 -0.23 4.20
N CYS A 30 9.85 0.14 3.62
CA CYS A 30 9.95 0.62 2.24
C CYS A 30 11.13 -0.03 1.49
N ASN A 31 11.06 -0.12 0.16
CA ASN A 31 12.19 -0.45 -0.72
C ASN A 31 12.68 0.77 -1.52
N SER A 32 12.35 1.97 -1.05
CA SER A 32 12.71 3.26 -1.64
C SER A 32 12.57 4.33 -0.57
N THR A 33 12.90 5.58 -0.90
CA THR A 33 12.44 6.74 -0.14
C THR A 33 10.91 6.65 0.05
N PRO A 34 10.40 6.71 1.31
CA PRO A 34 8.97 6.72 1.59
C PRO A 34 8.25 7.86 0.87
N LEU A 35 7.07 7.58 0.32
CA LEU A 35 6.30 8.58 -0.44
C LEU A 35 5.99 9.86 0.37
N PRO A 36 5.65 9.81 1.67
CA PRO A 36 5.50 11.04 2.47
C PRO A 36 6.77 11.91 2.51
N ILE A 37 7.96 11.31 2.52
CA ILE A 37 9.24 12.03 2.57
C ILE A 37 9.52 12.74 1.24
N THR A 38 9.15 12.13 0.12
CA THR A 38 9.30 12.76 -1.21
C THR A 38 8.53 14.08 -1.34
N ARG A 39 7.56 14.34 -0.46
CA ARG A 39 6.77 15.59 -0.41
C ARG A 39 7.59 16.78 0.13
N GLY A 40 8.77 16.56 0.69
CA GLY A 40 9.67 17.58 1.22
C GLY A 40 9.54 17.81 2.74
N PRO A 41 10.52 18.49 3.36
CA PRO A 41 10.61 18.64 4.81
C PRO A 41 9.45 19.44 5.44
N GLY A 42 8.82 20.33 4.69
CA GLY A 42 7.64 21.08 5.16
C GLY A 42 6.32 20.31 5.09
N PHE A 43 6.34 19.02 4.74
CA PHE A 43 5.12 18.23 4.62
C PHE A 43 4.57 17.87 6.01
N LEU A 44 3.39 18.43 6.31
CA LEU A 44 2.67 18.17 7.55
C LEU A 44 1.41 17.35 7.29
N LEU A 45 1.10 16.44 8.22
CA LEU A 45 -0.12 15.66 8.23
C LEU A 45 -1.05 16.13 9.35
N PRO A 46 -2.38 16.01 9.20
CA PRO A 46 -3.28 16.07 10.33
C PRO A 46 -2.84 15.06 11.41
N LYS A 47 -2.89 15.47 12.67
CA LYS A 47 -2.43 14.68 13.82
C LYS A 47 -3.04 13.29 13.87
N SER A 48 -4.35 13.17 13.66
CA SER A 48 -5.04 11.87 13.61
C SER A 48 -4.50 10.92 12.53
N ILE A 49 -4.05 11.45 11.39
CA ILE A 49 -3.42 10.66 10.33
C ILE A 49 -2.01 10.27 10.75
N ALA A 50 -1.23 11.21 11.29
CA ALA A 50 0.11 10.94 11.78
C ALA A 50 0.10 9.87 12.89
N ASP A 51 -0.83 9.96 13.83
CA ASP A 51 -0.97 9.00 14.94
C ASP A 51 -1.29 7.60 14.44
N ALA A 52 -2.18 7.45 13.45
CA ALA A 52 -2.48 6.15 12.85
C ALA A 52 -1.25 5.53 12.15
N LEU A 53 -0.48 6.35 11.42
CA LEU A 53 0.76 5.91 10.76
C LEU A 53 1.84 5.53 11.79
N ILE A 54 2.03 6.36 12.82
CA ILE A 54 2.96 6.10 13.92
C ILE A 54 2.54 4.85 14.69
N SER A 55 1.25 4.62 14.88
CA SER A 55 0.74 3.41 15.56
C SER A 55 1.14 2.14 14.81
N VAL A 56 0.94 2.09 13.48
CA VAL A 56 1.38 0.95 12.66
C VAL A 56 2.90 0.78 12.75
N ARG A 57 3.65 1.87 12.65
CA ARG A 57 5.11 1.86 12.78
C ARG A 57 5.57 1.28 14.12
N ASN A 58 5.04 1.80 15.23
CA ASN A 58 5.41 1.39 16.59
C ASN A 58 5.11 -0.09 16.81
N VAL A 59 3.92 -0.53 16.42
CA VAL A 59 3.49 -1.93 16.55
C VAL A 59 4.35 -2.86 15.69
N GLU A 60 4.68 -2.48 14.47
CA GLU A 60 5.56 -3.27 13.59
C GLU A 60 6.99 -3.38 14.12
N CYS A 61 7.47 -2.34 14.82
CA CYS A 61 8.80 -2.29 15.43
C CYS A 61 8.88 -2.91 16.82
N GLY A 62 7.76 -3.39 17.38
CA GLY A 62 7.70 -3.91 18.74
C GLY A 62 7.82 -2.84 19.83
N GLU A 63 7.62 -1.58 19.49
CA GLU A 63 7.54 -0.49 20.47
C GLU A 63 6.08 -0.35 20.94
N ASP A 64 5.76 -0.81 22.15
CA ASP A 64 4.41 -0.61 22.74
C ASP A 64 4.31 0.77 23.41
N ARG A 65 4.59 1.83 22.65
CA ARG A 65 4.40 3.21 23.12
C ARG A 65 2.96 3.62 22.88
N ARG A 66 2.18 3.69 23.95
CA ARG A 66 0.86 4.35 23.94
C ARG A 66 1.10 5.84 23.71
N LEU A 67 0.48 6.38 22.65
CA LEU A 67 0.43 7.81 22.42
C LEU A 67 -0.65 8.36 23.36
N ASP A 68 -0.23 8.90 24.50
CA ASP A 68 -1.11 9.60 25.43
C ASP A 68 -1.38 11.00 24.88
N GLY A 69 -2.37 11.13 23.99
CA GLY A 69 -2.68 12.40 23.35
C GLY A 69 -4.14 12.55 22.96
N ASP A 70 -4.97 13.07 23.87
CA ASP A 70 -6.34 13.55 23.61
C ASP A 70 -6.35 14.88 22.81
N GLY A 71 -5.50 15.00 21.79
CA GLY A 71 -5.42 16.20 20.95
C GLY A 71 -6.55 16.24 19.93
N ASP A 72 -7.23 17.37 19.84
CA ASP A 72 -8.22 17.65 18.81
C ASP A 72 -7.61 17.62 17.39
N GLY A 73 -8.34 17.01 16.45
CA GLY A 73 -7.84 16.55 15.14
C GLY A 73 -7.46 17.63 14.12
N GLU A 74 -7.31 18.90 14.53
CA GLU A 74 -6.92 20.00 13.64
C GLU A 74 -5.41 20.31 13.67
N GLU A 75 -4.69 19.87 14.70
CA GLU A 75 -3.24 20.06 14.80
C GLU A 75 -2.54 19.37 13.62
N ARG A 76 -1.66 20.10 12.92
CA ARG A 76 -0.82 19.53 11.87
C ARG A 76 0.56 19.26 12.43
N VAL A 77 1.00 18.02 12.33
CA VAL A 77 2.28 17.56 12.88
C VAL A 77 3.20 17.07 11.77
N ALA A 78 4.49 17.29 11.97
CA ALA A 78 5.52 16.65 11.15
C ALA A 78 5.64 15.19 11.57
N MET A 79 5.72 14.29 10.60
CA MET A 79 6.03 12.89 10.91
C MET A 79 7.45 12.80 11.46
N PRO A 80 7.68 12.05 12.56
CA PRO A 80 9.03 11.83 13.06
C PRO A 80 9.88 11.14 11.99
N ASN A 81 11.16 11.55 11.91
CA ASN A 81 12.12 11.07 10.93
C ASN A 81 12.06 9.55 10.79
N PHE A 82 12.03 9.09 9.55
CA PHE A 82 12.04 7.68 9.24
C PHE A 82 13.41 7.11 9.64
N PRO A 83 13.48 6.11 10.52
CA PRO A 83 14.76 5.52 10.86
C PRO A 83 15.26 4.79 9.61
N LYS A 84 16.42 5.25 9.13
CA LYS A 84 17.05 4.87 7.85
C LYS A 84 17.30 3.36 7.66
N LYS A 85 17.05 2.55 8.69
CA LYS A 85 17.32 1.10 8.75
C LYS A 85 16.22 0.18 8.21
N TRP A 86 15.06 0.71 7.78
CA TRP A 86 13.92 -0.16 7.37
C TRP A 86 13.70 -0.23 5.87
N LEU A 87 14.75 0.07 5.11
CA LEU A 87 14.89 -0.35 3.73
C LEU A 87 15.04 -1.89 3.70
N VAL A 88 14.39 -2.57 2.76
CA VAL A 88 14.09 -4.03 2.64
C VAL A 88 15.14 -5.08 3.02
N ASP A 89 16.35 -4.70 3.41
CA ASP A 89 17.44 -5.58 3.88
C ASP A 89 16.96 -6.64 4.89
N CYS A 90 15.92 -6.37 5.68
CA CYS A 90 15.45 -7.22 6.77
C CYS A 90 14.16 -8.02 6.52
N LEU A 91 13.47 -7.88 5.37
CA LEU A 91 12.18 -8.55 5.15
C LEU A 91 12.31 -10.03 4.77
N TYR A 92 13.41 -10.37 4.10
CA TYR A 92 13.68 -11.71 3.57
C TYR A 92 15.12 -12.15 3.86
N GLU A 93 15.66 -11.79 5.04
CA GLU A 93 16.89 -12.41 5.53
C GLU A 93 16.70 -13.94 5.47
N ASN A 94 17.42 -14.58 4.55
CA ASN A 94 17.57 -16.04 4.42
C ASN A 94 16.49 -16.82 3.64
N VAL A 95 15.93 -16.30 2.54
CA VAL A 95 15.14 -17.17 1.60
C VAL A 95 16.02 -18.18 0.83
N PHE A 96 17.35 -18.02 0.85
CA PHE A 96 18.26 -19.01 0.25
C PHE A 96 18.57 -20.21 1.16
N GLU A 97 18.27 -20.13 2.45
CA GLU A 97 18.20 -21.32 3.31
C GLU A 97 16.74 -21.76 3.33
N LYS A 98 16.44 -22.94 2.78
CA LYS A 98 15.07 -23.52 2.84
C LYS A 98 14.61 -23.54 4.29
N SER A 99 13.78 -22.57 4.68
CA SER A 99 13.28 -22.55 6.04
C SER A 99 12.41 -23.79 6.27
N PRO A 100 12.43 -24.41 7.46
CA PRO A 100 11.54 -25.53 7.82
C PRO A 100 10.05 -25.23 7.59
N PHE A 101 9.69 -23.95 7.47
CA PHE A 101 8.32 -23.47 7.24
C PHE A 101 7.75 -23.95 5.89
N GLN A 102 8.59 -24.12 4.85
CA GLN A 102 8.15 -24.60 3.55
C GLN A 102 7.61 -26.05 3.57
N ARG A 103 7.94 -26.87 4.58
CA ARG A 103 7.45 -28.25 4.69
C ARG A 103 6.13 -28.38 5.44
N ASN A 104 5.82 -27.45 6.35
CA ASN A 104 4.63 -27.58 7.21
C ASN A 104 3.36 -26.99 6.57
N VAL A 105 3.49 -26.00 5.68
CA VAL A 105 2.35 -25.34 5.01
C VAL A 105 1.63 -26.29 4.03
N GLU A 106 2.33 -27.27 3.45
CA GLU A 106 1.70 -28.31 2.60
C GLU A 106 0.80 -29.28 3.39
N GLN A 107 0.94 -29.34 4.72
CA GLN A 107 0.21 -30.29 5.57
C GLN A 107 -1.10 -29.74 6.17
N GLU A 108 -1.24 -28.42 6.31
CA GLU A 108 -2.40 -27.79 6.96
C GLU A 108 -3.52 -27.34 5.99
N CYS A 109 -3.30 -27.32 4.68
CA CYS A 109 -4.26 -26.79 3.70
C CYS A 109 -5.41 -27.76 3.30
N ASN A 110 -5.65 -28.85 4.04
CA ASN A 110 -6.71 -29.83 3.74
C ASN A 110 -8.03 -29.64 4.53
N GLY A 111 -8.23 -28.49 5.19
CA GLY A 111 -9.46 -28.15 5.94
C GLY A 111 -10.23 -26.98 5.32
N SER A 112 -11.54 -27.16 5.09
CA SER A 112 -12.45 -26.30 4.31
C SER A 112 -12.83 -24.93 4.92
N SER A 113 -11.88 -24.20 5.49
CA SER A 113 -12.04 -22.76 5.77
C SER A 113 -10.72 -22.09 5.43
N ILE A 114 -10.75 -21.12 4.51
CA ILE A 114 -9.57 -20.31 4.20
C ILE A 114 -9.26 -19.48 5.45
N GLY A 115 -8.53 -20.07 6.39
CA GLY A 115 -8.01 -19.38 7.55
C GLY A 115 -7.04 -18.30 7.07
N VAL A 116 -7.20 -17.09 7.60
CA VAL A 116 -6.24 -16.01 7.37
C VAL A 116 -4.92 -16.43 8.02
N MET A 117 -3.90 -16.76 7.22
CA MET A 117 -2.58 -17.09 7.73
C MET A 117 -1.82 -15.81 8.04
N ASP A 118 -1.56 -15.58 9.32
CA ASP A 118 -0.87 -14.36 9.77
C ASP A 118 0.62 -14.39 9.40
N ASP A 119 1.13 -13.28 8.86
CA ASP A 119 2.50 -13.17 8.32
C ASP A 119 3.57 -12.90 9.40
N LYS A 120 3.20 -13.05 10.69
CA LYS A 120 3.99 -12.71 11.88
C LYS A 120 4.40 -11.24 11.99
N ILE A 121 4.05 -10.41 11.01
CA ILE A 121 4.26 -8.96 11.05
C ILE A 121 3.09 -8.35 11.82
N ARG A 122 3.38 -7.32 12.60
CA ARG A 122 2.36 -6.60 13.38
C ARG A 122 2.04 -5.25 12.72
N PRO A 123 0.79 -4.74 12.83
CA PRO A 123 -0.39 -5.41 13.39
C PRO A 123 -0.75 -6.65 12.57
N SER A 124 -1.29 -7.70 13.20
CA SER A 124 -1.61 -8.95 12.50
C SER A 124 -2.65 -8.74 11.41
N ILE A 125 -2.67 -9.62 10.41
CA ILE A 125 -3.64 -9.53 9.30
C ILE A 125 -5.08 -9.56 9.82
N SER A 126 -5.37 -10.39 10.82
CA SER A 126 -6.67 -10.45 11.49
C SER A 126 -7.06 -9.13 12.15
N THR A 127 -6.14 -8.50 12.90
CA THR A 127 -6.39 -7.21 13.55
C THR A 127 -6.69 -6.11 12.54
N LEU A 128 -5.96 -6.09 11.41
CA LEU A 128 -6.24 -5.15 10.33
C LEU A 128 -7.62 -5.39 9.71
N ILE A 129 -7.97 -6.65 9.45
CA ILE A 129 -9.28 -7.03 8.93
C ILE A 129 -10.40 -6.58 9.89
N ASP A 130 -10.30 -6.95 11.17
CA ASP A 130 -11.31 -6.66 12.17
C ASP A 130 -11.55 -5.15 12.32
N GLU A 131 -10.46 -4.36 12.36
CA GLU A 131 -10.57 -2.90 12.42
C GLU A 131 -11.25 -2.35 11.16
N VAL A 132 -10.86 -2.81 9.97
CA VAL A 132 -11.43 -2.35 8.71
C VAL A 132 -12.92 -2.69 8.62
N ILE A 133 -13.32 -3.92 8.95
CA ILE A 133 -14.72 -4.33 8.92
C ILE A 133 -15.53 -3.55 9.95
N SER A 134 -15.00 -3.36 11.17
CA SER A 134 -15.63 -2.51 12.18
C SER A 134 -15.85 -1.08 11.68
N ARG A 135 -14.89 -0.50 10.96
CA ARG A 135 -15.01 0.83 10.34
C ARG A 135 -16.12 0.87 9.30
N LEU A 136 -16.19 -0.13 8.42
CA LEU A 136 -17.22 -0.23 7.40
C LEU A 136 -18.63 -0.41 8.02
N ASP A 137 -18.74 -1.08 9.16
CA ASP A 137 -20.00 -1.27 9.87
C ASP A 137 -20.41 -0.06 10.73
N SER A 138 -19.44 0.68 11.27
CA SER A 138 -19.66 1.85 12.14
C SER A 138 -20.45 2.99 11.45
N ASP A 139 -20.52 2.98 10.12
CA ASP A 139 -21.36 3.89 9.34
C ASP A 139 -22.88 3.62 9.50
N SER A 140 -23.29 2.54 10.18
CA SER A 140 -24.68 2.04 10.16
C SER A 140 -25.48 2.09 11.47
N TYR A 141 -24.87 2.48 12.62
CA TYR A 141 -25.44 2.13 13.93
C TYR A 141 -26.20 3.23 14.70
N ASP A 142 -26.23 4.48 14.25
CA ASP A 142 -26.94 5.54 14.99
C ASP A 142 -28.13 6.06 14.19
N ASN A 143 -29.28 6.26 14.84
CA ASN A 143 -30.57 6.69 14.25
C ASN A 143 -30.52 8.10 13.60
N THR A 144 -29.34 8.66 13.42
CA THR A 144 -29.01 9.75 12.53
C THR A 144 -29.13 9.34 11.06
N PRO A 145 -29.40 10.28 10.14
CA PRO A 145 -29.40 10.00 8.70
C PRO A 145 -28.09 9.28 8.33
N PRO A 146 -28.15 8.26 7.46
CA PRO A 146 -27.02 7.37 7.20
C PRO A 146 -25.78 8.19 6.88
N SER A 147 -24.74 8.03 7.72
CA SER A 147 -23.43 8.57 7.45
C SER A 147 -23.00 8.13 6.04
N PRO A 148 -22.40 9.02 5.25
CA PRO A 148 -22.12 8.68 3.86
C PRO A 148 -21.07 7.57 3.82
N SER A 149 -21.49 6.40 3.33
CA SER A 149 -20.61 5.25 3.06
C SER A 149 -19.31 5.71 2.38
N PHE A 150 -18.20 5.08 2.70
CA PHE A 150 -16.94 5.32 1.98
C PHE A 150 -17.14 5.17 0.46
N ASP A 151 -16.52 6.06 -0.31
CA ASP A 151 -16.51 5.99 -1.77
C ASP A 151 -15.47 4.98 -2.28
N GLN A 152 -14.46 4.68 -1.46
CA GLN A 152 -13.41 3.71 -1.73
C GLN A 152 -12.61 3.38 -0.46
N VAL A 153 -11.90 2.26 -0.51
CA VAL A 153 -10.80 1.94 0.40
C VAL A 153 -9.48 2.24 -0.30
N VAL A 154 -8.55 2.86 0.41
CA VAL A 154 -7.21 3.19 -0.09
C VAL A 154 -6.17 2.50 0.78
N ILE A 155 -5.44 1.57 0.21
CA ILE A 155 -4.35 0.90 0.89
C ILE A 155 -3.08 1.71 0.63
N ALA A 156 -2.73 2.50 1.64
CA ALA A 156 -1.62 3.44 1.62
C ALA A 156 -1.20 3.79 3.04
N GLY A 157 0.08 4.00 3.23
CA GLY A 157 0.63 4.37 4.52
C GLY A 157 1.98 5.05 4.36
N GLU A 158 2.79 4.89 5.38
CA GLU A 158 4.17 5.31 5.34
C GLU A 158 5.05 4.34 4.52
N GLY A 159 4.80 3.03 4.67
CA GLY A 159 5.51 1.97 3.97
C GLY A 159 5.04 1.72 2.55
N GLU A 160 5.69 0.77 1.89
CA GLU A 160 5.31 0.22 0.60
C GLU A 160 4.34 -0.96 0.81
N PRO A 161 3.03 -0.83 0.51
CA PRO A 161 2.04 -1.85 0.82
C PRO A 161 2.31 -3.19 0.15
N THR A 162 2.95 -3.18 -1.02
CA THR A 162 3.25 -4.42 -1.73
C THR A 162 4.28 -5.28 -0.99
N LEU A 163 5.12 -4.72 -0.13
CA LEU A 163 6.03 -5.52 0.71
C LEU A 163 5.31 -6.44 1.69
N ARG A 164 4.01 -6.21 1.93
CA ARG A 164 3.15 -7.03 2.79
C ARG A 164 1.99 -7.63 1.98
N MET A 165 2.32 -8.29 0.87
CA MET A 165 1.36 -8.80 -0.12
C MET A 165 0.26 -9.68 0.48
N ASP A 166 0.60 -10.54 1.45
CA ASP A 166 -0.37 -11.42 2.09
C ASP A 166 -1.45 -10.63 2.84
N ALA A 167 -1.06 -9.62 3.63
CA ALA A 167 -2.00 -8.70 4.26
C ALA A 167 -2.81 -7.90 3.23
N LEU A 168 -2.14 -7.41 2.18
CA LEU A 168 -2.78 -6.65 1.09
C LEU A 168 -3.92 -7.44 0.43
N LEU A 169 -3.66 -8.70 0.07
CA LEU A 169 -4.64 -9.57 -0.59
C LEU A 169 -5.74 -10.02 0.39
N ALA A 170 -5.39 -10.38 1.63
CA ALA A 170 -6.35 -10.85 2.63
C ALA A 170 -7.35 -9.76 3.02
N VAL A 171 -6.86 -8.55 3.34
CA VAL A 171 -7.71 -7.39 3.65
C VAL A 171 -8.63 -7.06 2.48
N SER A 172 -8.09 -7.02 1.26
CA SER A 172 -8.87 -6.70 0.05
C SER A 172 -9.99 -7.71 -0.20
N ARG A 173 -9.69 -9.01 -0.10
CA ARG A 173 -10.69 -10.07 -0.23
C ARG A 173 -11.79 -9.94 0.81
N GLN A 174 -11.40 -9.68 2.07
CA GLN A 174 -12.39 -9.63 3.15
C GLN A 174 -13.32 -8.43 3.04
N ILE A 175 -12.82 -7.27 2.58
CA ILE A 175 -13.67 -6.11 2.25
C ILE A 175 -14.73 -6.50 1.20
N GLN A 176 -14.32 -7.17 0.11
CA GLN A 176 -15.27 -7.56 -0.95
C GLN A 176 -16.27 -8.63 -0.48
N SER A 177 -15.81 -9.64 0.28
CA SER A 177 -16.68 -10.66 0.87
C SER A 177 -17.72 -10.03 1.79
N HIS A 178 -17.31 -9.14 2.69
CA HIS A 178 -18.20 -8.43 3.61
C HIS A 178 -19.29 -7.64 2.87
N ARG A 179 -18.89 -6.88 1.83
CA ARG A 179 -19.84 -6.14 0.99
C ARG A 179 -20.82 -7.07 0.28
N LYS A 180 -20.35 -8.20 -0.24
CA LYS A 180 -21.18 -9.20 -0.92
C LYS A 180 -22.17 -9.85 0.04
N GLU A 181 -21.76 -10.21 1.25
CA GLU A 181 -22.62 -10.79 2.29
C GLU A 181 -23.74 -9.83 2.69
N ARG A 182 -23.46 -8.53 2.71
CA ARG A 182 -24.45 -7.47 2.96
C ARG A 182 -25.29 -7.09 1.74
N SER A 183 -25.10 -7.76 0.60
CA SER A 183 -25.73 -7.43 -0.69
C SER A 183 -25.49 -5.97 -1.13
N GLU A 184 -24.34 -5.41 -0.75
CA GLU A 184 -23.94 -4.06 -1.10
C GLU A 184 -23.09 -4.06 -2.40
N ALA A 185 -23.07 -2.93 -3.12
CA ALA A 185 -22.24 -2.80 -4.31
C ALA A 185 -20.74 -2.97 -3.97
N PRO A 186 -19.92 -3.53 -4.86
CA PRO A 186 -18.47 -3.62 -4.63
C PRO A 186 -17.87 -2.25 -4.30
N LEU A 187 -17.08 -2.18 -3.23
CA LEU A 187 -16.39 -0.96 -2.83
C LEU A 187 -15.04 -0.89 -3.58
N PRO A 188 -14.75 0.16 -4.35
CA PRO A 188 -13.46 0.25 -5.04
C PRO A 188 -12.30 0.24 -4.06
N ILE A 189 -11.28 -0.59 -4.34
CA ILE A 189 -10.03 -0.63 -3.57
C ILE A 189 -8.91 -0.08 -4.43
N ARG A 190 -8.19 0.92 -3.91
CA ARG A 190 -7.02 1.53 -4.53
C ARG A 190 -5.76 1.25 -3.73
N VAL A 191 -4.70 0.78 -4.38
CA VAL A 191 -3.36 0.68 -3.77
C VAL A 191 -2.52 1.89 -4.18
N ILE A 192 -1.85 2.53 -3.23
CA ILE A 192 -0.79 3.52 -3.52
C ILE A 192 0.57 2.84 -3.32
N THR A 193 1.40 2.85 -4.34
CA THR A 193 2.69 2.13 -4.38
C THR A 193 3.76 2.92 -5.10
N ASN A 194 5.03 2.65 -4.81
CA ASN A 194 6.16 3.09 -5.61
C ASN A 194 6.38 2.25 -6.88
N GLY A 195 5.67 1.12 -7.04
CA GLY A 195 5.74 0.25 -8.22
C GLY A 195 6.97 -0.66 -8.27
N LEU A 196 7.79 -0.71 -7.22
CA LEU A 196 9.01 -1.52 -7.16
C LEU A 196 8.74 -2.96 -6.71
N VAL A 197 7.49 -3.42 -6.77
CA VAL A 197 7.12 -4.79 -6.38
C VAL A 197 7.86 -5.85 -7.18
N TYR A 198 8.22 -5.57 -8.44
CA TYR A 198 8.99 -6.48 -9.29
C TYR A 198 10.49 -6.54 -8.98
N THR A 199 11.00 -5.65 -8.11
CA THR A 199 12.42 -5.62 -7.74
C THR A 199 12.72 -6.52 -6.54
N VAL A 200 11.70 -7.05 -5.87
CA VAL A 200 11.84 -7.87 -4.68
C VAL A 200 12.12 -9.32 -5.10
N PRO A 201 13.27 -9.93 -4.71
CA PRO A 201 13.55 -11.32 -5.03
C PRO A 201 12.54 -12.26 -4.41
N ASN A 202 12.19 -13.35 -5.11
CA ASN A 202 11.23 -14.36 -4.66
C ASN A 202 9.83 -13.82 -4.37
N PHE A 203 9.56 -12.59 -4.78
CA PHE A 203 8.26 -11.99 -4.65
C PHE A 203 7.27 -12.66 -5.59
N GLY A 204 6.19 -13.19 -5.01
CA GLY A 204 5.23 -14.07 -5.68
C GLY A 204 5.07 -15.45 -5.04
N TYR A 205 5.92 -15.83 -4.08
CA TYR A 205 5.59 -16.94 -3.19
C TYR A 205 4.31 -16.55 -2.43
N SER A 206 3.23 -17.30 -2.65
CA SER A 206 1.98 -17.09 -1.94
C SER A 206 1.68 -18.35 -1.13
N PRO A 207 1.63 -18.26 0.22
CA PRO A 207 1.15 -19.39 1.02
C PRO A 207 -0.31 -19.74 0.69
N TYR A 208 -1.07 -18.78 0.15
CA TYR A 208 -2.47 -18.94 -0.25
C TYR A 208 -2.67 -19.64 -1.59
N ASN A 209 -1.59 -19.94 -2.32
CA ASN A 209 -1.69 -20.67 -3.58
C ASN A 209 -0.45 -21.53 -3.81
N SER A 210 -0.43 -22.71 -3.20
CA SER A 210 0.66 -23.70 -3.36
C SER A 210 0.92 -24.09 -4.81
N LYS A 211 -0.08 -23.99 -5.69
CA LYS A 211 0.09 -24.22 -7.14
C LYS A 211 0.90 -23.12 -7.85
N ARG A 212 1.13 -21.97 -7.21
CA ARG A 212 1.94 -20.84 -7.71
C ARG A 212 3.41 -20.92 -7.32
N ASN A 213 3.77 -21.79 -6.37
CA ASN A 213 5.14 -21.95 -5.85
C ASN A 213 5.97 -22.90 -6.74
N GLY A 214 5.97 -22.67 -8.05
CA GLY A 214 6.74 -23.45 -9.02
C GLY A 214 8.26 -23.22 -8.90
N PRO A 215 9.09 -24.08 -9.53
CA PRO A 215 10.56 -23.99 -9.46
C PRO A 215 11.16 -22.80 -10.23
N PHE A 216 10.34 -22.03 -10.95
CA PHE A 216 10.78 -20.88 -11.75
C PHE A 216 10.33 -19.57 -11.09
N PRO A 217 11.16 -18.51 -11.16
CA PRO A 217 10.81 -17.20 -10.59
C PRO A 217 9.45 -16.77 -11.12
N LEU A 218 8.55 -16.43 -10.20
CA LEU A 218 7.18 -16.08 -10.56
C LEU A 218 7.19 -15.04 -11.67
N HIS A 219 6.35 -15.29 -12.65
CA HIS A 219 6.13 -14.31 -13.68
C HIS A 219 5.41 -13.11 -13.07
N ARG A 220 6.00 -11.94 -13.23
CA ARG A 220 5.49 -10.60 -12.87
C ARG A 220 3.97 -10.43 -13.05
N HIS A 221 3.41 -11.04 -14.10
CA HIS A 221 1.97 -11.02 -14.40
C HIS A 221 1.06 -11.67 -13.35
N VAL A 222 1.58 -12.51 -12.45
CA VAL A 222 0.80 -13.17 -11.40
C VAL A 222 0.42 -12.16 -10.32
N VAL A 223 1.33 -11.26 -9.92
CA VAL A 223 1.09 -10.27 -8.85
C VAL A 223 -0.13 -9.41 -9.16
N LEU A 224 -0.21 -8.84 -10.37
CA LEU A 224 -1.34 -8.01 -10.77
C LEU A 224 -2.64 -8.80 -10.88
N ARG A 225 -2.58 -10.04 -11.36
CA ARG A 225 -3.76 -10.93 -11.40
C ARG A 225 -4.28 -11.20 -9.99
N ASP A 226 -3.39 -11.47 -9.05
CA ASP A 226 -3.74 -11.76 -7.66
C ASP A 226 -4.41 -10.56 -7.00
N MET A 227 -3.88 -9.36 -7.26
CA MET A 227 -4.51 -8.11 -6.83
C MET A 227 -5.93 -7.98 -7.37
N MET A 228 -6.15 -8.22 -8.68
CA MET A 228 -7.48 -8.15 -9.28
C MET A 228 -8.43 -9.22 -8.73
N GLU A 229 -7.97 -10.46 -8.57
CA GLU A 229 -8.73 -11.56 -7.96
C GLU A 229 -9.12 -11.25 -6.51
N ALA A 230 -8.29 -10.48 -5.80
CA ALA A 230 -8.58 -9.99 -4.46
C ALA A 230 -9.53 -8.77 -4.42
N GLY A 231 -9.95 -8.25 -5.59
CA GLY A 231 -10.86 -7.11 -5.70
C GLY A 231 -10.19 -5.75 -5.77
N ILE A 232 -8.87 -5.69 -5.90
CA ILE A 232 -8.14 -4.44 -6.13
C ILE A 232 -8.34 -4.06 -7.59
N SER A 233 -9.05 -2.96 -7.82
CA SER A 233 -9.41 -2.48 -9.16
C SER A 233 -8.63 -1.23 -9.58
N ARG A 234 -7.98 -0.56 -8.62
CA ARG A 234 -7.32 0.73 -8.83
C ARG A 234 -5.91 0.71 -8.28
N ILE A 235 -4.98 1.36 -8.97
CA ILE A 235 -3.61 1.53 -8.48
C ILE A 235 -3.12 2.95 -8.74
N SER A 236 -2.35 3.49 -7.80
CA SER A 236 -1.68 4.78 -7.92
C SER A 236 -0.19 4.55 -7.77
N VAL A 237 0.57 4.80 -8.83
CA VAL A 237 2.01 4.52 -8.89
C VAL A 237 2.79 5.83 -8.85
N ALA A 238 3.79 5.93 -7.97
CA ALA A 238 4.69 7.07 -7.89
C ALA A 238 5.85 6.92 -8.90
N LEU A 239 5.69 7.52 -10.07
CA LEU A 239 6.73 7.53 -11.11
C LEU A 239 7.76 8.65 -10.86
N ASN A 240 7.28 9.80 -10.38
CA ASN A 240 8.05 11.01 -10.05
C ASN A 240 8.81 11.71 -11.19
N THR A 241 9.47 10.97 -12.08
CA THR A 241 10.25 11.54 -13.20
C THR A 241 10.33 10.57 -14.38
N ALA A 242 10.53 11.08 -15.59
CA ALA A 242 10.89 10.29 -16.77
C ALA A 242 12.38 9.92 -16.84
N ASN A 243 13.25 10.61 -16.09
CA ASN A 243 14.68 10.40 -16.15
C ASN A 243 15.12 9.32 -15.15
N ARG A 244 15.80 8.29 -15.65
CA ARG A 244 16.29 7.16 -14.83
C ARG A 244 17.23 7.57 -13.70
N HIS A 245 18.17 8.47 -13.96
CA HIS A 245 19.15 8.91 -12.95
C HIS A 245 18.50 9.81 -11.91
N GLU A 246 17.62 10.71 -12.35
CA GLU A 246 16.83 11.53 -11.44
C GLU A 246 15.94 10.64 -10.54
N TYR A 247 15.36 9.56 -11.09
CA TYR A 247 14.59 8.59 -10.32
C TYR A 247 15.44 7.93 -9.23
N ASP A 248 16.65 7.47 -9.56
CA ASP A 248 17.54 6.85 -8.58
C ASP A 248 17.90 7.80 -7.44
N VAL A 249 18.12 9.09 -7.73
CA VAL A 249 18.40 10.13 -6.72
C VAL A 249 17.16 10.44 -5.89
N LEU A 250 15.99 10.54 -6.51
CA LEU A 250 14.74 10.91 -5.83
C LEU A 250 14.17 9.79 -4.96
N MET A 251 14.26 8.56 -5.45
CA MET A 251 13.60 7.40 -4.85
C MET A 251 14.56 6.48 -4.12
N GLU A 252 15.88 6.62 -4.29
CA GLU A 252 16.90 5.80 -3.64
C GLU A 252 16.50 4.31 -3.56
N PRO A 253 16.17 3.65 -4.70
CA PRO A 253 15.52 2.34 -4.69
C PRO A 253 16.47 1.24 -4.18
N CYS A 254 15.98 0.44 -3.24
CA CYS A 254 16.65 -0.73 -2.67
C CYS A 254 16.29 -1.99 -3.45
N CYS A 255 16.97 -2.19 -4.57
CA CYS A 255 16.76 -3.35 -5.43
C CYS A 255 17.90 -4.35 -5.19
N TYR A 256 17.68 -5.34 -4.33
CA TYR A 256 18.71 -6.33 -4.01
C TYR A 256 18.58 -7.56 -4.90
N SER A 257 19.36 -7.63 -5.96
CA SER A 257 19.75 -8.91 -6.54
C SER A 257 21.27 -8.92 -6.63
N SER A 258 21.91 -9.78 -5.84
CA SER A 258 23.31 -10.18 -6.03
C SER A 258 24.36 -9.06 -5.91
N GLY A 259 24.08 -8.01 -5.14
CA GLY A 259 25.10 -7.06 -4.67
C GLY A 259 25.36 -5.82 -5.51
N ARG A 260 24.70 -5.59 -6.66
CA ARG A 260 24.61 -4.28 -7.33
C ARG A 260 23.38 -4.19 -8.22
N THR A 261 22.48 -3.25 -7.95
CA THR A 261 21.57 -2.78 -8.99
C THR A 261 22.33 -1.89 -9.96
N MET A 262 22.12 -2.11 -11.26
CA MET A 262 22.57 -1.13 -12.25
C MET A 262 21.67 0.11 -12.17
N PRO A 263 22.25 1.32 -12.14
CA PRO A 263 21.49 2.57 -12.17
C PRO A 263 20.43 2.57 -13.27
N GLY A 264 19.23 3.05 -12.95
CA GLY A 264 18.09 3.14 -13.85
C GLY A 264 17.24 1.87 -14.00
N THR A 265 17.69 0.72 -13.49
CA THR A 265 16.92 -0.54 -13.60
C THR A 265 15.59 -0.45 -12.84
N ALA A 266 15.58 0.20 -11.68
CA ALA A 266 14.38 0.37 -10.85
C ALA A 266 13.29 1.16 -11.59
N HIS A 267 13.67 2.24 -12.28
CA HIS A 267 12.76 3.05 -13.09
C HIS A 267 12.13 2.25 -14.21
N ASP A 268 12.91 1.42 -14.91
CA ASP A 268 12.40 0.54 -15.96
C ASP A 268 11.38 -0.48 -15.40
N MET A 269 11.64 -1.04 -14.21
CA MET A 269 10.70 -1.96 -13.55
C MET A 269 9.39 -1.28 -13.14
N VAL A 270 9.43 -0.04 -12.67
CA VAL A 270 8.21 0.75 -12.38
C VAL A 270 7.43 1.02 -13.66
N CYS A 271 8.11 1.40 -14.74
CA CYS A 271 7.47 1.60 -16.03
C CYS A 271 6.79 0.32 -16.54
N GLU A 272 7.46 -0.82 -16.42
CA GLU A 272 6.89 -2.13 -16.75
C GLU A 272 5.69 -2.46 -15.88
N PHE A 273 5.76 -2.22 -14.57
CA PHE A 273 4.64 -2.44 -13.65
C PHE A 273 3.41 -1.62 -14.03
N ILE A 274 3.58 -0.33 -14.33
CA ILE A 274 2.51 0.56 -14.80
C ILE A 274 1.89 0.02 -16.10
N LEU A 275 2.73 -0.34 -17.06
CA LEU A 275 2.30 -0.86 -18.37
C LEU A 275 1.48 -2.14 -18.21
N GLU A 276 1.96 -3.10 -17.41
CA GLU A 276 1.27 -4.37 -17.18
C GLU A 276 -0.03 -4.18 -16.40
N ALA A 277 -0.07 -3.30 -15.38
CA ALA A 277 -1.28 -2.98 -14.64
C ALA A 277 -2.37 -2.43 -15.57
N ALA A 278 -1.97 -1.54 -16.49
CA ALA A 278 -2.85 -0.99 -17.51
C ALA A 278 -3.35 -2.06 -18.49
N LYS A 279 -2.48 -2.98 -18.94
CA LYS A 279 -2.84 -4.09 -19.86
C LYS A 279 -3.85 -5.05 -19.26
N VAL A 280 -3.75 -5.37 -17.97
CA VAL A 280 -4.70 -6.28 -17.30
C VAL A 280 -6.04 -5.61 -16.97
N GLY A 281 -6.18 -4.30 -17.24
CA GLY A 281 -7.44 -3.57 -17.10
C GLY A 281 -7.62 -2.85 -15.76
N MET A 282 -6.59 -2.73 -14.93
CA MET A 282 -6.67 -1.92 -13.71
C MET A 282 -6.77 -0.42 -14.05
N GLU A 283 -7.45 0.34 -13.19
CA GLU A 283 -7.45 1.80 -13.29
C GLU A 283 -6.15 2.36 -12.68
N VAL A 284 -5.22 2.76 -13.55
CA VAL A 284 -3.90 3.27 -13.15
C VAL A 284 -3.87 4.80 -13.09
N GLU A 285 -3.53 5.34 -11.92
CA GLU A 285 -3.15 6.75 -11.71
C GLU A 285 -1.63 6.83 -11.60
N ILE A 286 -0.99 7.64 -12.44
CA ILE A 286 0.45 7.93 -12.31
C ILE A 286 0.59 9.23 -11.52
N THR A 287 1.43 9.24 -10.50
CA THR A 287 1.68 10.39 -9.63
C THR A 287 3.14 10.84 -9.72
N GLY A 288 3.36 12.13 -9.48
CA GLY A 288 4.68 12.74 -9.39
C GLY A 288 4.71 13.88 -8.39
N ILE A 289 5.90 14.28 -7.94
CA ILE A 289 6.07 15.44 -7.04
C ILE A 289 6.43 16.67 -7.86
N ASP A 290 5.72 17.78 -7.61
CA ASP A 290 5.96 19.07 -8.27
C ASP A 290 7.19 19.76 -7.69
N ARG A 291 8.37 19.32 -8.13
CA ARG A 291 9.66 19.93 -7.79
C ARG A 291 10.22 20.71 -9.00
N PRO A 292 11.00 21.78 -8.77
CA PRO A 292 11.58 22.56 -9.86
C PRO A 292 12.64 21.81 -10.68
N ASP A 293 13.26 20.78 -10.11
CA ASP A 293 14.29 19.94 -10.74
C ASP A 293 13.73 18.75 -11.53
N VAL A 294 12.40 18.56 -11.54
CA VAL A 294 11.72 17.48 -12.27
C VAL A 294 11.21 17.98 -13.63
N ASP A 295 11.56 17.28 -14.71
CA ASP A 295 10.98 17.55 -16.04
C ASP A 295 9.54 17.00 -16.12
N LYS A 296 8.58 17.87 -15.78
CA LYS A 296 7.15 17.53 -15.80
C LYS A 296 6.64 17.22 -17.22
N VAL A 297 7.19 17.85 -18.25
CA VAL A 297 6.71 17.69 -19.64
C VAL A 297 7.07 16.31 -20.16
N GLU A 298 8.33 15.89 -19.97
CA GLU A 298 8.78 14.55 -20.35
C GLU A 298 8.14 13.47 -19.47
N THR A 299 7.94 13.73 -18.17
CA THR A 299 7.22 12.79 -17.28
C THR A 299 5.76 12.60 -17.73
N ASP A 300 5.06 13.67 -18.08
CA ASP A 300 3.72 13.60 -18.65
C ASP A 300 3.68 12.88 -20.00
N ARG A 301 4.72 13.02 -20.83
CA ARG A 301 4.85 12.30 -22.11
C ARG A 301 5.04 10.81 -21.88
N LEU A 302 5.93 10.42 -20.97
CA LEU A 302 6.16 9.02 -20.60
C LEU A 302 4.89 8.38 -20.03
N ALA A 303 4.21 9.07 -19.11
CA ALA A 303 2.94 8.60 -18.53
C ALA A 303 1.88 8.30 -19.62
N ARG A 304 1.73 9.20 -20.60
CA ARG A 304 0.82 8.97 -21.74
C ARG A 304 1.23 7.77 -22.58
N LEU A 305 2.53 7.54 -22.78
CA LEU A 305 3.03 6.38 -23.51
C LEU A 305 2.73 5.08 -22.77
N LEU A 306 3.02 5.02 -21.47
CA LEU A 306 2.79 3.84 -20.63
C LEU A 306 1.30 3.47 -20.55
N LEU A 307 0.41 4.46 -20.49
CA LEU A 307 -1.04 4.22 -20.42
C LEU A 307 -1.70 4.07 -21.80
N SER A 308 -0.97 4.25 -22.91
CA SER A 308 -1.54 4.16 -24.26
C SER A 308 -2.02 2.76 -24.65
N VAL A 309 -1.56 1.73 -23.93
CA VAL A 309 -1.98 0.34 -24.11
C VAL A 309 -3.34 0.03 -23.49
N ALA A 310 -3.81 0.89 -22.57
CA ALA A 310 -5.16 0.80 -22.02
C ALA A 310 -6.19 1.44 -22.99
N ASP A 311 -7.46 1.34 -22.64
CA ASP A 311 -8.55 1.96 -23.40
C ASP A 311 -8.25 3.45 -23.69
N LYS A 312 -8.26 3.82 -24.97
CA LYS A 312 -7.90 5.14 -25.50
C LYS A 312 -8.74 6.27 -24.90
N SER A 313 -9.90 5.95 -24.32
CA SER A 313 -10.76 6.88 -23.60
C SER A 313 -10.12 7.42 -22.30
N LYS A 314 -9.16 6.70 -21.72
CA LYS A 314 -8.55 7.00 -20.41
C LYS A 314 -7.14 7.60 -20.52
N ARG A 315 -6.98 8.67 -21.32
CA ARG A 315 -5.73 9.45 -21.33
C ARG A 315 -5.59 10.23 -20.02
N SER A 316 -4.94 9.60 -19.05
CA SER A 316 -4.60 10.20 -17.76
C SER A 316 -3.33 11.04 -17.87
N LYS A 317 -3.35 12.24 -17.28
CA LYS A 317 -2.15 13.06 -17.03
C LYS A 317 -1.53 12.66 -15.70
N VAL A 318 -0.25 12.94 -15.50
CA VAL A 318 0.38 12.73 -14.20
C VAL A 318 -0.32 13.61 -13.17
N ARG A 319 -0.69 13.00 -12.04
CA ARG A 319 -1.23 13.74 -10.90
C ARG A 319 -0.09 14.26 -10.06
N TRP A 320 0.27 15.51 -10.34
CA TRP A 320 1.31 16.23 -9.62
C TRP A 320 0.88 16.56 -8.19
N ARG A 321 1.76 16.27 -7.24
CA ARG A 321 1.55 16.52 -5.81
C ARG A 321 2.52 17.64 -5.37
N LYS A 322 2.02 18.66 -4.67
CA LYS A 322 2.80 19.84 -4.24
C LYS A 322 4.02 19.50 -3.39
N TYR A 323 5.22 19.93 -3.74
CA TYR A 323 6.39 19.85 -2.86
C TYR A 323 6.36 20.93 -1.76
N PHE A 324 6.82 20.60 -0.55
CA PHE A 324 6.86 21.49 0.61
C PHE A 324 8.31 21.70 1.05
N GLN A 325 8.81 22.92 0.84
CA GLN A 325 10.12 23.37 1.32
C GLN A 325 10.05 23.81 2.77
#